data_AF-A0A841HTE4-F1
#
_entry.id   AF-A0A841HTE4-F1
#
_cell.length_a   1.000
_cell.length_b   1.000
_cell.length_c   1.000
_cell.angle_alpha   90.00
_cell.angle_beta   90.00
_cell.angle_gamma   90.00
#
_symmetry.space_group_name_H-M   'P 1'
#
loop_
_entity.id
_entity.type
_entity.pdbx_description
1 polymer ?
#
loop_
_entity_poly.entity_id
_entity_poly.type
_entity_poly.pdbx_seq_one_letter_code
_entity_poly.pdbx_strand_id
1 'polypeptide(L)'
;MADYGARLDELQAEVLKPQEQDLRLVAEGAPQAQVLARYTGYMAGIARYIDWRDRALNDALPVLKEESSSIKGVSQQSRWIEHFAKRGDEAFRTLTDLIKDKDLEKFAPNLKKFAEKVVEQESRFYALLREMPLGFLQGQLQEYTREFRDESKNLEDKWKSLGDQDRSIDQKASDTTQQVMRIMHETVQKVTENQRGIAEKLRNVKIDPNKPITGSTMNALSLILQGGVQYLMTTVEPYRASMQSYTDAFLQQHKMEETIVVVFAQIREAVREFLRKTNLDSAVKEYNDLTRASLDKTSQCPTTRQREDAKKFAEKAIEHVRPFMDRFKTEYERFIDQHRGIFVGAVSTKTIEDLLETSQRERSWADVERVNIQRQLQTVFEDSVKTWKIDVNGLSSDDQKALREVWEVELEKLGRGFVAAKDDRIQDQIKAMFKDKLSSLADRVKSSRGGLE
;
A
#
# COMPACT_ATOMS: atom_id res chain seq x y z
N MET A 1 0.67 28.54 35.48
CA MET A 1 -0.25 27.52 36.02
C MET A 1 -1.66 28.06 35.90
N ALA A 2 -2.66 27.22 35.65
CA ALA A 2 -4.06 27.69 35.69
C ALA A 2 -4.55 27.69 37.14
N ASP A 3 -5.36 28.70 37.47
CA ASP A 3 -5.99 28.91 38.77
C ASP A 3 -7.43 28.36 38.73
N TYR A 4 -7.73 27.43 39.63
CA TYR A 4 -9.03 26.80 39.83
C TYR A 4 -9.59 27.10 41.24
N GLY A 5 -9.24 28.28 41.79
CA GLY A 5 -9.60 28.73 43.13
C GLY A 5 -11.03 29.21 43.33
N ALA A 6 -11.90 29.14 42.31
CA ALA A 6 -13.27 29.67 42.39
C ALA A 6 -14.09 29.02 43.51
N ARG A 7 -13.73 27.79 43.89
CA ARG A 7 -14.34 27.04 44.99
C ARG A 7 -14.09 27.65 46.38
N LEU A 8 -12.99 28.36 46.60
CA LEU A 8 -12.68 28.94 47.91
C LEU A 8 -13.71 30.01 48.30
N ASP A 9 -14.07 30.88 47.38
CA ASP A 9 -15.05 31.96 47.61
C ASP A 9 -16.44 31.40 47.95
N GLU A 10 -16.86 30.34 47.26
CA GLU A 10 -18.13 29.65 47.55
C GLU A 10 -18.13 29.01 48.94
N LEU A 11 -17.03 28.36 49.33
CA LEU A 11 -16.90 27.78 50.67
C LEU A 11 -16.87 28.85 51.76
N GLN A 12 -16.21 29.99 51.53
CA GLN A 12 -16.22 31.13 52.44
C GLN A 12 -17.62 31.71 52.63
N ALA A 13 -18.46 31.73 51.59
CA ALA A 13 -19.84 32.16 51.70
C ALA A 13 -20.72 31.10 52.40
N GLU A 14 -20.57 29.82 52.05
CA GLU A 14 -21.40 28.74 52.60
C GLU A 14 -21.14 28.49 54.10
N VAL A 15 -19.92 28.73 54.59
CA VAL A 15 -19.53 28.43 55.98
C VAL A 15 -20.13 29.39 57.02
N LEU A 16 -20.53 30.60 56.60
CA LEU A 16 -21.09 31.63 57.50
C LEU A 16 -22.36 31.15 58.22
N LYS A 17 -23.23 30.43 57.51
CA LYS A 17 -24.49 29.94 58.09
C LYS A 17 -24.27 28.87 59.17
N PRO A 18 -23.49 27.80 58.94
CA PRO A 18 -23.08 26.89 60.01
C PRO A 18 -22.43 27.62 61.20
N GLN A 19 -21.58 28.62 60.94
CA GLN A 19 -20.91 29.40 61.98
C GLN A 19 -21.89 30.14 62.88
N GLU A 20 -22.86 30.85 62.29
CA GLU A 20 -23.92 31.52 63.05
C GLU A 20 -24.75 30.54 63.89
N GLN A 21 -25.02 29.34 63.35
CA GLN A 21 -25.77 28.31 64.05
C GLN A 21 -25.01 27.78 65.26
N ASP A 22 -23.71 27.48 65.13
CA ASP A 22 -22.89 27.01 66.24
C ASP A 22 -22.66 28.09 67.30
N LEU A 23 -22.50 29.36 66.91
CA LEU A 23 -22.38 30.49 67.86
C LEU A 23 -23.62 30.68 68.73
N ARG A 24 -24.81 30.34 68.23
CA ARG A 24 -26.07 30.39 69.00
C ARG A 24 -26.21 29.25 70.00
N LEU A 25 -25.44 28.16 69.86
CA LEU A 25 -25.51 26.99 70.73
C LEU A 25 -24.61 27.11 71.98
N VAL A 26 -23.77 28.14 72.06
CA VAL A 26 -22.77 28.31 73.12
C VAL A 26 -22.96 29.62 73.88
N ALA A 27 -22.57 29.63 75.16
CA ALA A 27 -22.60 30.84 75.97
C ALA A 27 -21.56 31.87 75.48
N GLU A 28 -21.82 33.15 75.72
CA GLU A 28 -20.90 34.24 75.38
C GLU A 28 -19.53 34.10 76.09
N GLY A 29 -18.48 34.64 75.47
CA GLY A 29 -17.13 34.64 76.00
C GLY A 29 -16.26 33.48 75.49
N ALA A 30 -15.64 32.73 76.40
CA ALA A 30 -14.65 31.70 76.04
C ALA A 30 -15.18 30.59 75.10
N PRO A 31 -16.43 30.08 75.24
CA PRO A 31 -16.98 29.10 74.31
C PRO A 31 -17.17 29.66 72.88
N GLN A 32 -17.63 30.90 72.73
CA GLN A 32 -17.74 31.53 71.40
C GLN A 32 -16.37 31.70 70.73
N ALA A 33 -15.35 32.13 71.47
CA ALA A 33 -13.99 32.24 70.95
C ALA A 33 -13.46 30.89 70.46
N GLN A 34 -13.78 29.80 71.17
CA GLN A 34 -13.45 28.43 70.76
C GLN A 34 -14.16 27.96 69.49
N VAL A 35 -15.40 28.40 69.25
CA VAL A 35 -16.12 28.16 67.98
C VAL A 35 -15.44 28.92 66.85
N LEU A 36 -15.25 30.23 67.02
CA LEU A 36 -14.62 31.09 66.01
C LEU A 36 -13.22 30.59 65.61
N ALA A 37 -12.41 30.15 66.57
CA ALA A 37 -11.09 29.60 66.32
C ALA A 37 -11.13 28.35 65.43
N ARG A 38 -12.12 27.47 65.61
CA ARG A 38 -12.30 26.26 64.80
C ARG A 38 -12.71 26.55 63.37
N TYR A 39 -13.67 27.46 63.19
CA TYR A 39 -14.06 27.93 61.85
C TYR A 39 -12.89 28.60 61.12
N THR A 40 -12.13 29.45 61.83
CA THR A 40 -10.93 30.11 61.27
C THR A 40 -9.87 29.07 60.87
N GLY A 41 -9.57 28.12 61.75
CA GLY A 41 -8.61 27.05 61.49
C GLY A 41 -9.01 26.15 60.33
N TYR A 42 -10.30 25.78 60.25
CA TYR A 42 -10.86 25.00 59.15
C TYR A 42 -10.71 25.74 57.81
N MET A 43 -11.10 27.02 57.75
CA MET A 43 -11.01 27.81 56.51
C MET A 43 -9.56 28.05 56.06
N ALA A 44 -8.62 28.24 56.99
CA ALA A 44 -7.20 28.29 56.67
C ALA A 44 -6.68 26.92 56.14
N GLY A 45 -7.24 25.81 56.63
CA GLY A 45 -7.02 24.47 56.08
C GLY A 45 -7.55 24.33 54.65
N ILE A 46 -8.78 24.78 54.41
CA ILE A 46 -9.42 24.75 53.09
C ILE A 46 -8.66 25.58 52.06
N ALA A 47 -8.19 26.78 52.42
CA ALA A 47 -7.38 27.60 51.51
C ALA A 47 -6.11 26.84 51.05
N ARG A 48 -5.38 26.22 51.98
CA ARG A 48 -4.21 25.39 51.66
C ARG A 48 -4.56 24.17 50.82
N TYR A 49 -5.72 23.57 51.05
CA TYR A 49 -6.22 22.47 50.24
C TYR A 49 -6.53 22.91 48.81
N ILE A 50 -7.15 24.08 48.60
CA ILE A 50 -7.44 24.60 47.26
C ILE A 50 -6.14 24.87 46.48
N ASP A 51 -5.13 25.48 47.12
CA ASP A 51 -3.80 25.65 46.51
C ASP A 51 -3.17 24.32 46.10
N TRP A 52 -3.35 23.28 46.91
CA TRP A 52 -2.88 21.93 46.60
C TRP A 52 -3.69 21.28 45.47
N ARG A 53 -5.01 21.43 45.46
CA ARG A 53 -5.90 20.93 44.42
C ARG A 53 -5.51 21.49 43.05
N ASP A 54 -5.20 22.77 42.97
CA ASP A 54 -4.78 23.41 41.73
C ASP A 54 -3.48 22.83 41.18
N ARG A 55 -2.51 22.54 42.06
CA ARG A 55 -1.29 21.83 41.68
C ARG A 55 -1.61 20.40 41.20
N ALA A 56 -2.45 19.67 41.94
CA ALA A 56 -2.84 18.31 41.57
C ALA A 56 -3.52 18.25 40.19
N LEU A 57 -4.40 19.21 39.87
CA LEU A 57 -5.00 19.33 38.54
C LEU A 57 -3.96 19.64 37.47
N ASN A 58 -3.07 20.61 37.70
CA ASN A 58 -2.04 20.94 36.72
C ASN A 58 -1.04 19.77 36.49
N ASP A 59 -0.75 18.97 37.52
CA ASP A 59 0.11 17.78 37.45
C ASP A 59 -0.49 16.63 36.62
N ALA A 60 -1.81 16.63 36.37
CA ALA A 60 -2.46 15.64 35.52
C ALA A 60 -2.24 15.92 34.03
N LEU A 61 -2.10 17.19 33.64
CA LEU A 61 -2.00 17.60 32.23
C LEU A 61 -0.79 17.00 31.48
N PRO A 62 0.41 16.86 32.09
CA PRO A 62 1.54 16.17 31.46
C PRO A 62 1.25 14.73 31.02
N VAL A 63 0.32 14.01 31.68
CA VAL A 63 -0.09 12.66 31.26
C VAL A 63 -0.60 12.65 29.82
N LEU A 64 -1.20 13.75 29.37
CA LEU A 64 -1.75 13.91 28.02
C LEU A 64 -0.77 14.57 27.03
N LYS A 65 0.41 15.03 27.46
CA LYS A 65 1.35 15.76 26.59
C LYS A 65 2.38 14.87 25.89
N GLU A 66 2.78 13.79 26.54
CA GLU A 66 3.92 13.00 26.09
C GLU A 66 3.48 11.83 25.20
N GLU A 67 4.29 11.53 24.20
CA GLU A 67 4.23 10.25 23.51
C GLU A 67 4.62 9.17 24.52
N SER A 68 3.65 8.33 24.90
CA SER A 68 3.92 7.28 25.87
C SER A 68 4.59 6.10 25.19
N SER A 69 5.48 5.41 25.91
CA SER A 69 6.04 4.14 25.47
C SER A 69 4.97 3.06 25.24
N SER A 70 3.81 3.15 25.92
CA SER A 70 2.62 2.33 25.62
C SER A 70 1.60 3.15 24.84
N ILE A 71 1.63 3.05 23.51
CA ILE A 71 0.81 3.86 22.61
C ILE A 71 -0.70 3.52 22.68
N LYS A 72 -1.11 2.46 23.39
CA LYS A 72 -2.51 2.02 23.41
C LYS A 72 -3.41 2.95 24.23
N GLY A 73 -4.58 3.29 23.68
CA GLY A 73 -5.61 4.10 24.36
C GLY A 73 -5.95 3.59 25.76
N VAL A 74 -6.16 2.28 25.92
CA VAL A 74 -6.48 1.67 27.23
C VAL A 74 -5.39 1.93 28.26
N SER A 75 -4.11 1.84 27.89
CA SER A 75 -2.99 2.07 28.80
C SER A 75 -2.93 3.53 29.26
N GLN A 76 -3.16 4.49 28.35
CA GLN A 76 -3.19 5.90 28.71
C GLN A 76 -4.39 6.25 29.60
N GLN A 77 -5.55 5.66 29.32
CA GLN A 77 -6.71 5.81 30.20
C GLN A 77 -6.47 5.24 31.59
N SER A 78 -5.78 4.10 31.72
CA SER A 78 -5.41 3.56 33.03
C SER A 78 -4.52 4.51 33.84
N ARG A 79 -3.53 5.16 33.20
CA ARG A 79 -2.66 6.16 33.86
C ARG A 79 -3.45 7.38 34.31
N TRP A 80 -4.36 7.87 33.47
CA TRP A 80 -5.28 8.95 33.82
C TRP A 80 -6.14 8.59 35.03
N ILE A 81 -6.72 7.39 34.99
CA ILE A 81 -7.57 6.86 36.06
C ILE A 81 -6.79 6.75 37.38
N GLU A 82 -5.59 6.19 37.34
CA GLU A 82 -4.73 6.00 38.51
C GLU A 82 -4.33 7.33 39.14
N HIS A 83 -3.98 8.34 38.31
CA HIS A 83 -3.65 9.67 38.78
C HIS A 83 -4.80 10.28 39.60
N PHE A 84 -6.02 10.32 39.03
CA PHE A 84 -7.16 10.93 39.71
C PHE A 84 -7.68 10.10 40.88
N ALA A 85 -7.53 8.77 40.86
CA ALA A 85 -7.82 7.93 42.01
C ALA A 85 -6.89 8.28 43.19
N LYS A 86 -5.58 8.32 42.95
CA LYS A 86 -4.59 8.68 43.97
C LYS A 86 -4.81 10.09 44.53
N ARG A 87 -5.03 11.07 43.65
CA ARG A 87 -5.30 12.46 44.09
C ARG A 87 -6.64 12.58 44.82
N GLY A 88 -7.65 11.83 44.43
CA GLY A 88 -8.92 11.74 45.16
C GLY A 88 -8.74 11.21 46.59
N ASP A 89 -7.91 10.18 46.79
CA ASP A 89 -7.61 9.64 48.11
C ASP A 89 -6.83 10.64 48.98
N GLU A 90 -5.85 11.35 48.40
CA GLU A 90 -5.10 12.42 49.07
C GLU A 90 -6.00 13.58 49.48
N ALA A 91 -6.94 13.98 48.60
CA ALA A 91 -7.94 15.00 48.89
C ALA A 91 -8.85 14.60 50.05
N PHE A 92 -9.39 13.38 50.01
CA PHE A 92 -10.25 12.84 51.06
C PHE A 92 -9.55 12.84 52.43
N ARG A 93 -8.31 12.34 52.49
CA ARG A 93 -7.51 12.33 53.72
C ARG A 93 -7.26 13.74 54.24
N THR A 94 -6.80 14.64 53.37
CA THR A 94 -6.48 16.03 53.74
C THR A 94 -7.70 16.73 54.34
N LEU A 95 -8.86 16.62 53.71
CA LEU A 95 -10.08 17.26 54.17
C LEU A 95 -10.64 16.61 55.45
N THR A 96 -10.57 15.29 55.56
CA THR A 96 -10.99 14.57 56.78
C THR A 96 -10.08 14.92 57.97
N ASP A 97 -8.78 15.09 57.74
CA ASP A 97 -7.82 15.49 58.77
C ASP A 97 -8.14 16.87 59.37
N LEU A 98 -8.72 17.79 58.59
CA LEU A 98 -9.15 19.12 59.07
C LEU A 98 -10.26 19.04 60.13
N ILE A 99 -10.96 17.91 60.24
CA ILE A 99 -12.09 17.72 61.17
C ILE A 99 -11.88 16.61 62.20
N LYS A 100 -10.65 16.12 62.37
CA LYS A 100 -10.31 15.10 63.39
C LYS A 100 -10.29 15.61 64.83
N ASP A 101 -10.56 16.89 65.07
CA ASP A 101 -10.65 17.42 66.44
C ASP A 101 -11.79 16.72 67.21
N LYS A 102 -11.43 16.03 68.29
CA LYS A 102 -12.39 15.28 69.14
C LYS A 102 -13.43 16.18 69.78
N ASP A 103 -13.10 17.45 69.96
CA ASP A 103 -13.98 18.45 70.55
C ASP A 103 -14.85 19.16 69.50
N LEU A 104 -14.67 18.89 68.20
CA LEU A 104 -15.43 19.51 67.11
C LEU A 104 -16.93 19.24 67.25
N GLU A 105 -17.31 18.01 67.61
CA GLU A 105 -18.71 17.61 67.76
C GLU A 105 -19.38 18.28 68.97
N LYS A 106 -18.60 18.63 69.99
CA LYS A 106 -19.09 19.30 71.19
C LYS A 106 -19.28 20.80 70.98
N PHE A 107 -18.33 21.46 70.30
CA PHE A 107 -18.33 22.92 70.20
C PHE A 107 -18.79 23.44 68.83
N ALA A 108 -18.63 22.68 67.75
CA ALA A 108 -18.98 23.10 66.39
C ALA A 108 -19.62 21.97 65.56
N PRO A 109 -20.77 21.41 65.99
CA PRO A 109 -21.43 20.31 65.29
C PRO A 109 -21.89 20.65 63.87
N ASN A 110 -22.24 21.91 63.58
CA ASN A 110 -22.61 22.31 62.22
C ASN A 110 -21.39 22.45 61.31
N LEU A 111 -20.22 22.82 61.86
CA LEU A 111 -18.94 22.77 61.12
C LEU A 111 -18.61 21.34 60.67
N LYS A 112 -18.79 20.35 61.56
CA LYS A 112 -18.55 18.93 61.24
C LYS A 112 -19.40 18.49 60.04
N LYS A 113 -20.71 18.74 60.08
CA LYS A 113 -21.63 18.41 58.97
C LYS A 113 -21.28 19.14 57.68
N PHE A 114 -20.93 20.43 57.77
CA PHE A 114 -20.49 21.20 56.63
C PHE A 114 -19.23 20.60 55.99
N ALA A 115 -18.24 20.26 56.81
CA ALA A 115 -17.00 19.67 56.33
C ALA A 115 -17.17 18.28 55.73
N GLU A 116 -18.02 17.42 56.32
CA GLU A 116 -18.37 16.11 55.76
C GLU A 116 -19.00 16.27 54.36
N LYS A 117 -19.89 17.26 54.18
CA LYS A 117 -20.44 17.61 52.86
C LYS A 117 -19.35 18.05 51.88
N VAL A 118 -18.38 18.86 52.31
CA VAL A 118 -17.25 19.28 51.46
C VAL A 118 -16.41 18.08 51.02
N VAL A 119 -16.11 17.16 51.95
CA VAL A 119 -15.39 15.90 51.65
C VAL A 119 -16.12 15.10 50.58
N GLU A 120 -17.42 14.88 50.74
CA GLU A 120 -18.25 14.16 49.76
C GLU A 120 -18.22 14.84 48.38
N GLN A 121 -18.38 16.16 48.35
CA GLN A 121 -18.37 16.95 47.12
C GLN A 121 -17.03 16.86 46.39
N GLU A 122 -15.91 16.91 47.12
CA GLU A 122 -14.57 16.78 46.51
C GLU A 122 -14.28 15.35 46.05
N SER A 123 -14.68 14.32 46.81
CA SER A 123 -14.56 12.92 46.35
C SER A 123 -15.31 12.70 45.04
N ARG A 124 -16.52 13.25 44.89
CA ARG A 124 -17.29 13.17 43.64
C ARG A 124 -16.65 13.98 42.51
N PHE A 125 -16.04 15.13 42.81
CA PHE A 125 -15.31 15.93 41.83
C PHE A 125 -14.16 15.12 41.20
N TYR A 126 -13.30 14.50 42.01
CA TYR A 126 -12.18 13.67 41.51
C TYR A 126 -12.66 12.42 40.77
N ALA A 127 -13.76 11.79 41.21
CA ALA A 127 -14.36 10.66 40.51
C ALA A 127 -14.83 11.03 39.09
N LEU A 128 -15.42 12.23 38.90
CA LEU A 128 -15.84 12.69 37.58
C LEU A 128 -14.65 12.99 36.65
N LEU A 129 -13.58 13.58 37.17
CA LEU A 129 -12.36 13.83 36.39
C LEU A 129 -11.70 12.52 35.94
N ARG A 130 -11.67 11.51 36.83
CA ARG A 130 -11.17 10.16 36.55
C ARG A 130 -11.89 9.50 35.37
N GLU A 131 -13.19 9.75 35.22
CA GLU A 131 -14.04 9.15 34.19
C GLU A 131 -13.92 9.81 32.81
N MET A 132 -13.20 10.92 32.67
CA MET A 132 -13.00 11.57 31.37
C MET A 132 -12.17 10.68 30.42
N PRO A 133 -12.64 10.43 29.18
CA PRO A 133 -11.96 9.53 28.22
C PRO A 133 -10.78 10.19 27.47
N LEU A 134 -10.14 11.22 28.05
CA LEU A 134 -9.10 11.99 27.36
C LEU A 134 -7.78 11.22 27.22
N GLY A 135 -7.44 10.38 28.20
CA GLY A 135 -6.28 9.49 28.11
C GLY A 135 -6.47 8.45 27.00
N PHE A 136 -7.65 7.83 26.94
CA PHE A 136 -8.00 6.90 25.88
C PHE A 136 -7.85 7.52 24.48
N LEU A 137 -8.48 8.69 24.28
CA LEU A 137 -8.46 9.42 23.02
C LEU A 137 -7.03 9.76 22.57
N GLN A 138 -6.20 10.25 23.50
CA GLN A 138 -4.80 10.58 23.21
C GLN A 138 -3.99 9.34 22.76
N GLY A 139 -4.11 8.21 23.46
CA GLY A 139 -3.43 6.99 23.05
C GLY A 139 -3.92 6.44 21.71
N GLN A 140 -5.23 6.40 21.49
CA GLN A 140 -5.81 5.90 20.24
C GLN A 140 -5.35 6.71 19.01
N LEU A 141 -5.28 8.05 19.11
CA LEU A 141 -4.78 8.89 18.03
C LEU A 141 -3.30 8.63 17.73
N GLN A 142 -2.48 8.37 18.76
CA GLN A 142 -1.09 7.96 18.58
C GLN A 142 -0.98 6.59 17.91
N GLU A 143 -1.86 5.65 18.28
CA GLU A 143 -1.93 4.31 17.69
C GLU A 143 -2.24 4.39 16.20
N TYR A 144 -3.28 5.12 15.80
CA TYR A 144 -3.59 5.34 14.40
C TYR A 144 -2.47 6.04 13.64
N THR A 145 -1.87 7.07 14.22
CA THR A 145 -0.73 7.79 13.62
C THR A 145 0.43 6.83 13.33
N ARG A 146 0.71 5.90 14.24
CA ARG A 146 1.75 4.89 14.05
C ARG A 146 1.35 3.85 13.01
N GLU A 147 0.12 3.34 13.04
CA GLU A 147 -0.39 2.38 12.05
C GLU A 147 -0.23 2.91 10.62
N PHE A 148 -0.48 4.20 10.38
CA PHE A 148 -0.25 4.84 9.07
C PHE A 148 1.22 4.83 8.63
N ARG A 149 2.16 5.10 9.55
CA ARG A 149 3.60 5.07 9.26
C ARG A 149 4.08 3.66 8.96
N ASP A 150 3.67 2.70 9.79
CA ASP A 150 4.05 1.30 9.65
C ASP A 150 3.49 0.73 8.34
N GLU A 151 2.24 1.04 7.99
CA GLU A 151 1.63 0.60 6.73
C GLU A 151 2.24 1.31 5.52
N SER A 152 2.58 2.60 5.61
CA SER A 152 3.26 3.29 4.49
C SER A 152 4.59 2.61 4.14
N LYS A 153 5.40 2.28 5.16
CA LYS A 153 6.65 1.55 4.96
C LYS A 153 6.42 0.16 4.37
N ASN A 154 5.43 -0.56 4.88
CA ASN A 154 5.04 -1.88 4.36
C ASN A 154 4.65 -1.82 2.87
N LEU A 155 3.93 -0.78 2.46
CA LEU A 155 3.54 -0.56 1.06
C LEU A 155 4.73 -0.20 0.17
N GLU A 156 5.66 0.64 0.66
CA GLU A 156 6.91 0.92 -0.05
C GLU A 156 7.73 -0.35 -0.31
N ASP A 157 7.88 -1.20 0.71
CA ASP A 157 8.61 -2.47 0.60
C ASP A 157 7.92 -3.43 -0.39
N LYS A 158 6.58 -3.54 -0.33
CA LYS A 158 5.79 -4.34 -1.27
C LYS A 158 5.88 -3.81 -2.69
N TRP A 159 5.77 -2.49 -2.89
CA TRP A 159 5.88 -1.86 -4.20
C TRP A 159 7.25 -2.11 -4.82
N LYS A 160 8.32 -1.93 -4.04
CA LYS A 160 9.69 -2.22 -4.47
C LYS A 160 9.86 -3.69 -4.86
N SER A 161 9.32 -4.61 -4.06
CA SER A 161 9.35 -6.05 -4.35
C SER A 161 8.64 -6.39 -5.67
N LEU A 162 7.47 -5.80 -5.94
CA LEU A 162 6.78 -5.96 -7.23
C LEU A 162 7.66 -5.45 -8.38
N GLY A 163 8.25 -4.26 -8.26
CA GLY A 163 9.14 -3.71 -9.29
C GLY A 163 10.47 -4.48 -9.46
N ASP A 164 10.96 -5.19 -8.45
CA ASP A 164 12.12 -6.09 -8.57
C ASP A 164 11.73 -7.39 -9.32
N GLN A 165 10.53 -7.93 -9.05
CA GLN A 165 10.01 -9.10 -9.76
C GLN A 165 9.71 -8.79 -11.23
N ASP A 166 9.10 -7.64 -11.48
CA ASP A 166 8.73 -7.17 -12.81
C ASP A 166 9.96 -7.00 -13.72
N ARG A 167 10.98 -6.26 -13.26
CA ARG A 167 12.26 -6.12 -13.97
C ARG A 167 12.94 -7.46 -14.28
N SER A 168 12.79 -8.46 -13.40
CA SER A 168 13.30 -9.81 -13.65
C SER A 168 12.57 -10.50 -14.81
N ILE A 169 11.26 -10.28 -14.95
CA ILE A 169 10.45 -10.77 -16.06
C ILE A 169 10.80 -10.03 -17.34
N ASP A 170 10.93 -8.70 -17.29
CA ASP A 170 11.25 -7.91 -18.49
C ASP A 170 12.64 -8.21 -19.04
N GLN A 171 13.62 -8.46 -18.16
CA GLN A 171 14.93 -8.94 -18.62
C GLN A 171 14.80 -10.27 -19.36
N LYS A 172 14.01 -11.23 -18.84
CA LYS A 172 13.77 -12.51 -19.52
C LYS A 172 13.04 -12.32 -20.85
N ALA A 173 12.06 -11.42 -20.90
CA ALA A 173 11.31 -11.11 -22.13
C ALA A 173 12.22 -10.47 -23.19
N SER A 174 13.07 -9.52 -22.78
CA SER A 174 14.09 -8.92 -23.63
C SER A 174 15.08 -9.96 -24.15
N ASP A 175 15.63 -10.80 -23.28
CA ASP A 175 16.57 -11.86 -23.68
C ASP A 175 15.92 -12.85 -24.66
N THR A 176 14.67 -13.23 -24.41
CA THR A 176 13.88 -14.09 -25.31
C THR A 176 13.69 -13.43 -26.67
N THR A 177 13.34 -12.14 -26.69
CA THR A 177 13.17 -11.34 -27.91
C THR A 177 14.47 -11.27 -28.72
N GLN A 178 15.60 -11.00 -28.07
CA GLN A 178 16.91 -10.96 -28.72
C GLN A 178 17.33 -12.31 -29.30
N GLN A 179 17.03 -13.41 -28.60
CA GLN A 179 17.31 -14.76 -29.10
C GLN A 179 16.46 -15.10 -30.32
N VAL A 180 15.17 -14.75 -30.32
CA VAL A 180 14.28 -14.87 -31.47
C VAL A 180 14.85 -14.11 -32.67
N MET A 181 15.20 -12.84 -32.49
CA MET A 181 15.78 -12.02 -33.56
C MET A 181 17.08 -12.64 -34.09
N ARG A 182 17.97 -13.11 -33.22
CA ARG A 182 19.24 -13.74 -33.62
C ARG A 182 19.00 -14.99 -34.48
N ILE A 183 18.14 -15.90 -34.03
CA ILE A 183 17.86 -17.13 -34.77
C ILE A 183 17.20 -16.82 -36.11
N MET A 184 16.33 -15.81 -36.17
CA MET A 184 15.76 -15.36 -37.45
C MET A 184 16.84 -14.91 -38.43
N HIS A 185 17.76 -14.05 -37.98
CA HIS A 185 18.87 -13.56 -38.81
C HIS A 185 19.81 -14.68 -39.25
N GLU A 186 20.25 -15.53 -38.31
CA GLU A 186 21.15 -16.65 -38.60
C GLU A 186 20.51 -17.65 -39.57
N THR A 187 19.21 -17.92 -39.43
CA THR A 187 18.49 -18.83 -40.32
C THR A 187 18.45 -18.28 -41.73
N VAL A 188 18.07 -17.00 -41.90
CA VAL A 188 18.02 -16.37 -43.23
C VAL A 188 19.40 -16.29 -43.85
N GLN A 189 20.43 -15.94 -43.08
CA GLN A 189 21.79 -15.89 -43.57
C GLN A 189 22.25 -17.26 -44.09
N LYS A 190 22.12 -18.31 -43.27
CA LYS A 190 22.50 -19.67 -43.67
C LYS A 190 21.70 -20.16 -44.88
N VAL A 191 20.40 -19.92 -44.90
CA VAL A 191 19.53 -20.29 -46.04
C VAL A 191 19.95 -19.56 -47.32
N THR A 192 20.31 -18.28 -47.23
CA THR A 192 20.80 -17.49 -48.38
C THR A 192 22.17 -17.97 -48.87
N GLU A 193 23.12 -18.21 -47.97
CA GLU A 193 24.45 -18.74 -48.30
C GLU A 193 24.36 -20.12 -48.96
N ASN A 194 23.53 -21.00 -48.40
CA ASN A 194 23.29 -22.35 -48.92
C ASN A 194 22.63 -22.31 -50.29
N GLN A 195 21.63 -21.44 -50.46
CA GLN A 195 20.98 -21.23 -51.75
C GLN A 195 21.98 -20.81 -52.83
N ARG A 196 22.88 -19.87 -52.52
CA ARG A 196 23.95 -19.43 -53.43
C ARG A 196 24.91 -20.56 -53.77
N GLY A 197 25.34 -21.35 -52.78
CA GLY A 197 26.22 -22.51 -53.02
C GLY A 197 25.58 -23.58 -53.91
N ILE A 198 24.27 -23.82 -53.78
CA ILE A 198 23.52 -24.72 -54.68
C ILE A 198 23.46 -24.12 -56.09
N ALA A 199 23.15 -22.83 -56.22
CA ALA A 199 23.12 -22.15 -57.52
C ALA A 199 24.48 -22.21 -58.24
N GLU A 200 25.58 -22.05 -57.52
CA GLU A 200 26.94 -22.19 -58.07
C GLU A 200 27.23 -23.63 -58.53
N LYS A 201 26.87 -24.64 -57.74
CA LYS A 201 27.00 -26.05 -58.13
C LYS A 201 26.22 -26.37 -59.40
N LEU A 202 24.99 -25.84 -59.53
CA LEU A 202 24.15 -26.03 -60.71
C LEU A 202 24.73 -25.33 -61.95
N ARG A 203 25.30 -24.13 -61.81
CA ARG A 203 26.00 -23.43 -62.91
C ARG A 203 27.23 -24.17 -63.42
N ASN A 204 27.91 -24.90 -62.55
CA ASN A 204 29.12 -25.65 -62.89
C ASN A 204 28.81 -27.00 -63.58
N VAL A 205 27.54 -27.41 -63.68
CA VAL A 205 27.16 -28.59 -64.45
C VAL A 205 27.24 -28.28 -65.94
N LYS A 206 28.22 -28.89 -66.62
CA LYS A 206 28.39 -28.77 -68.06
C LYS A 206 27.52 -29.80 -68.78
N ILE A 207 26.50 -29.33 -69.49
CA ILE A 207 25.67 -30.15 -70.37
C ILE A 207 26.21 -29.97 -71.80
N ASP A 208 26.54 -31.08 -72.48
CA ASP A 208 26.93 -31.06 -73.89
C ASP A 208 25.65 -31.08 -74.75
N PRO A 209 25.32 -29.99 -75.46
CA PRO A 209 24.07 -29.89 -76.22
C PRO A 209 24.01 -30.86 -77.41
N ASN A 210 25.15 -31.44 -77.81
CA ASN A 210 25.22 -32.36 -78.95
C ASN A 210 25.16 -33.84 -78.54
N LYS A 211 24.97 -34.15 -77.24
CA LYS A 211 24.85 -35.51 -76.74
C LYS A 211 23.54 -35.68 -75.96
N PRO A 212 22.84 -36.82 -76.12
CA PRO A 212 21.68 -37.12 -75.29
C PRO A 212 22.12 -37.14 -73.83
N ILE A 213 21.30 -36.55 -72.95
CA ILE A 213 21.58 -36.61 -71.52
C ILE A 213 21.51 -38.06 -71.09
N THR A 214 22.63 -38.61 -70.61
CA THR A 214 22.65 -39.97 -70.08
C THR A 214 21.84 -40.03 -68.79
N GLY A 215 21.24 -41.19 -68.50
CA GLY A 215 20.55 -41.41 -67.22
C GLY A 215 21.43 -41.10 -65.99
N SER A 216 22.76 -41.26 -66.10
CA SER A 216 23.71 -40.86 -65.05
C SER A 216 23.78 -39.34 -64.81
N THR A 217 23.67 -38.51 -65.86
CA THR A 217 23.72 -37.05 -65.76
C THR A 217 22.40 -36.50 -65.19
N MET A 218 21.26 -37.05 -65.63
CA MET A 218 19.95 -36.76 -65.02
C MET A 218 19.91 -37.13 -63.54
N ASN A 219 20.44 -38.30 -63.19
CA ASN A 219 20.51 -38.73 -61.78
C ASN A 219 21.41 -37.80 -60.95
N ALA A 220 22.57 -37.38 -61.48
CA ALA A 220 23.45 -36.45 -60.79
C ALA A 220 22.78 -35.08 -60.53
N LEU A 221 22.06 -34.54 -61.51
CA LEU A 221 21.30 -33.29 -61.38
C LEU A 221 20.16 -33.41 -60.36
N SER A 222 19.39 -34.50 -60.44
CA SER A 222 18.35 -34.81 -59.47
C SER A 222 18.91 -34.90 -58.04
N LEU A 223 20.05 -35.56 -57.85
CA LEU A 223 20.71 -35.67 -56.54
C LEU A 223 21.22 -34.31 -56.01
N ILE A 224 21.73 -33.43 -56.87
CA ILE A 224 22.15 -32.07 -56.47
C ILE A 224 20.94 -31.26 -56.00
N LEU A 225 19.83 -31.30 -56.73
CA LEU A 225 18.61 -30.58 -56.38
C LEU A 225 17.97 -31.13 -55.11
N GLN A 226 17.80 -32.46 -55.02
CA GLN A 226 17.28 -33.13 -53.81
C GLN A 226 18.14 -32.85 -52.59
N GLY A 227 19.47 -32.98 -52.72
CA GLY A 227 20.41 -32.68 -51.65
C GLY A 227 20.37 -31.21 -51.25
N GLY A 228 20.24 -30.30 -52.23
CA GLY A 228 20.12 -28.86 -52.00
C GLY A 228 18.84 -28.50 -51.24
N VAL A 229 17.69 -29.00 -51.67
CA VAL A 229 16.40 -28.82 -50.98
C VAL A 229 16.45 -29.40 -49.58
N GLN A 230 16.93 -30.63 -49.42
CA GLN A 230 17.06 -31.27 -48.10
C GLN A 230 17.96 -30.45 -47.15
N TYR A 231 19.05 -29.89 -47.67
CA TYR A 231 19.97 -29.09 -46.88
C TYR A 231 19.35 -27.74 -46.46
N LEU A 232 18.64 -27.07 -47.36
CA LEU A 232 17.86 -25.87 -47.01
C LEU A 232 16.79 -26.17 -45.97
N MET A 233 16.05 -27.28 -46.12
CA MET A 233 15.05 -27.71 -45.14
C MET A 233 15.66 -28.00 -43.77
N THR A 234 16.81 -28.68 -43.74
CA THR A 234 17.53 -28.97 -42.49
C THR A 234 18.06 -27.70 -41.81
N THR A 235 18.30 -26.63 -42.58
CA THR A 235 18.71 -25.32 -42.05
C THR A 235 17.53 -24.58 -41.40
N VAL A 236 16.32 -24.78 -41.90
CA VAL A 236 15.10 -24.10 -41.44
C VAL A 236 14.40 -24.85 -40.30
N GLU A 237 14.60 -26.17 -40.17
CA GLU A 237 13.97 -26.97 -39.12
C GLU A 237 14.29 -26.50 -37.68
N PRO A 238 15.55 -26.13 -37.33
CA PRO A 238 15.87 -25.59 -36.00
C PRO A 238 15.15 -24.29 -35.67
N TYR A 239 14.86 -23.46 -36.67
CA TYR A 239 14.06 -22.24 -36.48
C TYR A 239 12.66 -22.60 -36.00
N ARG A 240 12.00 -23.56 -36.65
CA ARG A 240 10.65 -24.00 -36.28
C ARG A 240 10.59 -24.56 -34.85
N ALA A 241 11.50 -25.46 -34.50
CA ALA A 241 11.57 -26.04 -33.16
C ALA A 241 11.85 -24.98 -32.08
N SER A 242 12.74 -24.03 -32.38
CA SER A 242 13.10 -22.95 -31.44
C SER A 242 11.95 -21.97 -31.23
N MET A 243 11.19 -21.63 -32.28
CA MET A 243 10.05 -20.70 -32.20
C MET A 243 8.92 -21.22 -31.29
N GLN A 244 8.67 -22.52 -31.25
CA GLN A 244 7.73 -23.10 -30.28
C GLN A 244 8.22 -22.90 -28.84
N SER A 245 9.51 -23.17 -28.58
CA SER A 245 10.11 -22.96 -27.26
C SER A 245 10.05 -21.50 -26.81
N TYR A 246 10.19 -20.54 -27.72
CA TYR A 246 10.06 -19.12 -27.40
C TYR A 246 8.62 -18.71 -27.12
N THR A 247 7.66 -19.29 -27.82
CA THR A 247 6.24 -19.08 -27.54
C THR A 247 5.89 -19.54 -26.12
N ASP A 248 6.40 -20.71 -25.71
CA ASP A 248 6.22 -21.23 -24.36
C ASP A 248 6.91 -20.34 -23.31
N ALA A 249 8.09 -19.78 -23.63
CA ALA A 249 8.78 -18.83 -22.76
C ALA A 249 7.99 -17.52 -22.56
N PHE A 250 7.44 -16.95 -23.62
CA PHE A 250 6.57 -15.76 -23.53
C PHE A 250 5.27 -16.07 -22.77
N LEU A 251 4.68 -17.26 -22.96
CA LEU A 251 3.51 -17.70 -22.18
C LEU A 251 3.84 -17.80 -20.69
N GLN A 252 5.02 -18.29 -20.34
CA GLN A 252 5.46 -18.37 -18.95
C GLN A 252 5.69 -16.98 -18.35
N GLN A 253 6.35 -16.08 -19.08
CA GLN A 253 6.56 -14.69 -18.65
C GLN A 253 5.22 -13.98 -18.39
N HIS A 254 4.27 -14.09 -19.32
CA HIS A 254 2.92 -13.55 -19.15
C HIS A 254 2.22 -14.07 -17.88
N LYS A 255 2.33 -15.37 -17.57
CA LYS A 255 1.75 -15.93 -16.34
C LYS A 255 2.39 -15.34 -15.07
N MET A 256 3.68 -15.04 -15.12
CA MET A 256 4.37 -14.40 -14.00
C MET A 256 3.88 -12.96 -13.82
N GLU A 257 3.68 -12.19 -14.89
CA GLU A 257 3.09 -10.84 -14.81
C GLU A 257 1.66 -10.86 -14.30
N GLU A 258 0.86 -11.81 -14.75
CA GLU A 258 -0.50 -11.98 -14.23
C GLU A 258 -0.48 -12.18 -12.70
N THR A 259 0.52 -12.90 -12.19
CA THR A 259 0.72 -13.09 -10.76
C THR A 259 1.06 -11.76 -10.06
N ILE A 260 1.92 -10.92 -10.66
CA ILE A 260 2.22 -9.58 -10.15
C ILE A 260 0.95 -8.73 -10.08
N VAL A 261 0.13 -8.71 -11.13
CA VAL A 261 -1.14 -7.98 -11.18
C VAL A 261 -2.12 -8.48 -10.13
N VAL A 262 -2.20 -9.79 -9.89
CA VAL A 262 -3.02 -10.37 -8.82
C VAL A 262 -2.55 -9.87 -7.45
N VAL A 263 -1.26 -9.93 -7.18
CA VAL A 263 -0.70 -9.48 -5.90
C VAL A 263 -0.91 -7.97 -5.71
N PHE A 264 -0.73 -7.17 -6.76
CA PHE A 264 -1.02 -5.74 -6.74
C PHE A 264 -2.47 -5.44 -6.37
N ALA A 265 -3.44 -6.14 -6.99
CA ALA A 265 -4.85 -5.99 -6.67
C ALA A 265 -5.17 -6.41 -5.22
N GLN A 266 -4.54 -7.47 -4.70
CA GLN A 266 -4.69 -7.89 -3.30
C GLN A 266 -4.16 -6.83 -2.32
N ILE A 267 -3.02 -6.19 -2.65
CA ILE A 267 -2.46 -5.11 -1.84
C ILE A 267 -3.44 -3.93 -1.81
N ARG A 268 -4.03 -3.56 -2.95
CA ARG A 268 -5.03 -2.49 -3.03
C ARG A 268 -6.26 -2.76 -2.17
N GLU A 269 -6.78 -3.99 -2.18
CA GLU A 269 -7.89 -4.38 -1.29
C GLU A 269 -7.50 -4.32 0.19
N ALA A 270 -6.27 -4.72 0.53
CA ALA A 270 -5.76 -4.60 1.90
C ALA A 270 -5.65 -3.13 2.36
N VAL A 271 -5.20 -2.22 1.48
CA VAL A 271 -5.16 -0.77 1.76
C VAL A 271 -6.57 -0.21 1.94
N ARG A 272 -7.55 -0.71 1.17
CA ARG A 272 -8.94 -0.33 1.32
C ARG A 272 -9.51 -0.73 2.68
N GLU A 273 -9.28 -1.96 3.12
CA GLU A 273 -9.73 -2.41 4.44
C GLU A 273 -9.03 -1.65 5.57
N PHE A 274 -7.72 -1.39 5.41
CA PHE A 274 -6.97 -0.54 6.33
C PHE A 274 -7.60 0.84 6.47
N LEU A 275 -7.80 1.56 5.37
CA LEU A 275 -8.41 2.90 5.38
C LEU A 275 -9.87 2.90 5.87
N ARG A 276 -10.61 1.81 5.68
CA ARG A 276 -11.97 1.67 6.23
C ARG A 276 -11.96 1.62 7.76
N LYS A 277 -10.98 0.91 8.34
CA LYS A 277 -10.78 0.78 9.79
C LYS A 277 -10.25 2.08 10.41
N THR A 278 -9.34 2.78 9.72
CA THR A 278 -8.62 3.97 10.23
C THR A 278 -9.08 5.26 9.55
N ASN A 279 -10.36 5.34 9.16
CA ASN A 279 -10.84 6.47 8.39
C ASN A 279 -10.85 7.78 9.21
N LEU A 280 -10.49 8.89 8.55
CA LEU A 280 -10.36 10.20 9.16
C LEU A 280 -11.70 10.72 9.72
N ASP A 281 -12.81 10.54 9.02
CA ASP A 281 -14.12 11.05 9.45
C ASP A 281 -14.60 10.38 10.75
N SER A 282 -14.39 9.07 10.89
CA SER A 282 -14.67 8.30 12.10
C SER A 282 -13.80 8.79 13.25
N ALA A 283 -12.51 9.00 13.03
CA ALA A 283 -11.60 9.51 14.07
C ALA A 283 -11.95 10.96 14.47
N VAL A 284 -12.31 11.83 13.53
CA VAL A 284 -12.81 13.19 13.81
C VAL A 284 -14.10 13.13 14.63
N LYS A 285 -15.03 12.25 14.26
CA LYS A 285 -16.28 12.07 14.98
C LYS A 285 -16.04 11.57 16.41
N GLU A 286 -15.20 10.55 16.57
CA GLU A 286 -14.82 10.00 17.88
C GLU A 286 -14.12 11.04 18.76
N TYR A 287 -13.20 11.82 18.19
CA TYR A 287 -12.58 12.95 18.89
C TYR A 287 -13.63 13.94 19.40
N ASN A 288 -14.56 14.36 18.55
CA ASN A 288 -15.62 15.30 18.91
C ASN A 288 -16.59 14.72 19.97
N ASP A 289 -16.92 13.44 19.87
CA ASP A 289 -17.84 12.79 20.81
C ASP A 289 -17.20 12.58 22.19
N LEU A 290 -15.92 12.16 22.26
CA LEU A 290 -15.20 11.96 23.52
C LEU A 290 -14.81 13.27 24.20
N THR A 291 -14.48 14.31 23.43
CA THR A 291 -14.27 15.67 23.98
C THR A 291 -15.57 16.25 24.54
N ARG A 292 -16.71 16.09 23.83
CA ARG A 292 -18.03 16.46 24.34
C ARG A 292 -18.39 15.69 25.60
N ALA A 293 -18.21 14.36 25.61
CA ALA A 293 -18.46 13.54 26.80
C ALA A 293 -17.63 14.00 28.01
N SER A 294 -16.37 14.42 27.78
CA SER A 294 -15.52 14.98 28.84
C SER A 294 -16.06 16.30 29.38
N LEU A 295 -16.54 17.19 28.50
CA LEU A 295 -17.19 18.44 28.90
C LEU A 295 -18.52 18.19 29.63
N ASP A 296 -19.30 17.20 29.20
CA ASP A 296 -20.57 16.84 29.84
C ASP A 296 -20.37 16.39 31.29
N LYS A 297 -19.27 15.69 31.59
CA LYS A 297 -18.89 15.30 32.96
C LYS A 297 -18.70 16.51 33.88
N THR A 298 -18.26 17.65 33.34
CA THR A 298 -18.07 18.88 34.13
C THR A 298 -19.39 19.43 34.67
N SER A 299 -20.50 19.27 33.94
CA SER A 299 -21.84 19.69 34.37
C SER A 299 -22.38 18.87 35.55
N GLN A 300 -21.85 17.66 35.75
CA GLN A 300 -22.24 16.73 36.81
C GLN A 300 -21.54 17.02 38.13
N CYS A 301 -20.61 17.99 38.16
CA CYS A 301 -19.94 18.39 39.39
C CYS A 301 -20.95 18.93 40.42
N PRO A 302 -20.75 18.63 41.72
CA PRO A 302 -21.75 18.91 42.76
C PRO A 302 -22.13 20.38 42.91
N THR A 303 -21.19 21.30 42.69
CA THR A 303 -21.37 22.73 42.96
C THR A 303 -21.06 23.58 41.73
N THR A 304 -21.60 24.79 41.68
CA THR A 304 -21.42 25.69 40.53
C THR A 304 -19.95 26.00 40.30
N ARG A 305 -19.18 26.27 41.36
CA ARG A 305 -17.74 26.57 41.21
C ARG A 305 -16.91 25.35 40.82
N GLN A 306 -17.25 24.16 41.33
CA GLN A 306 -16.59 22.93 40.84
C GLN A 306 -16.89 22.67 39.36
N ARG A 307 -18.09 23.00 38.85
CA ARG A 307 -18.39 22.90 37.41
C ARG A 307 -17.52 23.85 36.60
N GLU A 308 -17.34 25.10 37.06
CA GLU A 308 -16.45 26.09 36.42
C GLU A 308 -15.00 25.59 36.38
N ASP A 309 -14.48 25.08 37.49
CA ASP A 309 -13.12 24.56 37.58
C ASP A 309 -12.92 23.32 36.71
N ALA A 310 -13.85 22.36 36.77
CA ALA A 310 -13.81 21.14 35.95
C ALA A 310 -13.87 21.49 34.46
N LYS A 311 -14.68 22.47 34.07
CA LYS A 311 -14.76 22.96 32.69
C LYS A 311 -13.44 23.56 32.23
N LYS A 312 -12.87 24.50 32.99
CA LYS A 312 -11.56 25.09 32.68
C LYS A 312 -10.47 24.01 32.55
N PHE A 313 -10.48 23.04 33.45
CA PHE A 313 -9.53 21.92 33.42
C PHE A 313 -9.73 21.04 32.17
N ALA A 314 -10.97 20.63 31.88
CA ALA A 314 -11.29 19.78 30.73
C ALA A 314 -10.95 20.47 29.40
N GLU A 315 -11.27 21.75 29.24
CA GLU A 315 -10.90 22.53 28.04
C GLU A 315 -9.39 22.53 27.82
N LYS A 316 -8.61 22.78 28.87
CA LYS A 316 -7.14 22.74 28.82
C LYS A 316 -6.58 21.35 28.56
N ALA A 317 -7.20 20.31 29.11
CA ALA A 317 -6.82 18.93 28.84
C ALA A 317 -7.09 18.56 27.37
N ILE A 318 -8.23 18.98 26.80
CA ILE A 318 -8.58 18.81 25.38
C ILE A 318 -7.57 19.53 24.48
N GLU A 319 -7.12 20.73 24.86
CA GLU A 319 -6.06 21.46 24.15
C GLU A 319 -4.74 20.67 24.09
N HIS A 320 -4.42 19.86 25.10
CA HIS A 320 -3.26 18.98 25.06
C HIS A 320 -3.44 17.74 24.18
N VAL A 321 -4.69 17.27 23.98
CA VAL A 321 -4.97 16.15 23.08
C VAL A 321 -5.04 16.60 21.61
N ARG A 322 -5.46 17.84 21.34
CA ARG A 322 -5.65 18.37 19.97
C ARG A 322 -4.43 18.18 19.05
N PRO A 323 -3.18 18.45 19.46
CA PRO A 323 -2.01 18.22 18.60
C PRO A 323 -1.87 16.77 18.10
N PHE A 324 -2.36 15.78 18.83
CA PHE A 324 -2.34 14.38 18.35
C PHE A 324 -3.35 14.15 17.23
N MET A 325 -4.52 14.81 17.30
CA MET A 325 -5.50 14.78 16.22
C MET A 325 -4.96 15.47 14.95
N ASP A 326 -4.29 16.60 15.11
CA ASP A 326 -3.68 17.33 13.99
C ASP A 326 -2.57 16.51 13.33
N ARG A 327 -1.72 15.84 14.13
CA ARG A 327 -0.70 14.91 13.63
C ARG A 327 -1.33 13.72 12.91
N PHE A 328 -2.34 13.10 13.49
CA PHE A 328 -3.07 11.99 12.88
C PHE A 328 -3.61 12.40 11.50
N LYS A 329 -4.29 13.55 11.41
CA LYS A 329 -4.80 14.08 10.14
C LYS A 329 -3.67 14.30 9.12
N THR A 330 -2.56 14.88 9.56
CA THR A 330 -1.39 15.12 8.69
C THR A 330 -0.80 13.81 8.15
N GLU A 331 -0.66 12.78 8.99
CA GLU A 331 -0.16 11.47 8.55
C GLU A 331 -1.16 10.76 7.62
N TYR A 332 -2.46 10.87 7.90
CA TYR A 332 -3.51 10.35 7.02
C TYR A 332 -3.42 10.98 5.63
N GLU A 333 -3.41 12.32 5.54
CA GLU A 333 -3.32 13.04 4.27
C GLU A 333 -2.03 12.69 3.52
N ARG A 334 -0.89 12.63 4.23
CA ARG A 334 0.38 12.20 3.65
C ARG A 334 0.32 10.78 3.08
N PHE A 335 -0.28 9.84 3.81
CA PHE A 335 -0.45 8.46 3.34
C PHE A 335 -1.29 8.41 2.06
N ILE A 336 -2.43 9.12 2.04
CA ILE A 336 -3.30 9.20 0.86
C ILE A 336 -2.54 9.78 -0.33
N ASP A 337 -1.81 10.88 -0.15
CA ASP A 337 -1.11 11.55 -1.22
C ASP A 337 0.09 10.76 -1.74
N GLN A 338 0.86 10.12 -0.84
CA GLN A 338 2.02 9.31 -1.21
C GLN A 338 1.63 8.08 -2.05
N HIS A 339 0.48 7.47 -1.74
CA HIS A 339 0.02 6.25 -2.40
C HIS A 339 -1.07 6.50 -3.46
N ARG A 340 -1.36 7.78 -3.74
CA ARG A 340 -2.35 8.20 -4.74
C ARG A 340 -1.94 7.70 -6.12
N GLY A 341 -2.90 7.12 -6.83
CA GLY A 341 -2.65 6.62 -8.19
C GLY A 341 -1.96 5.26 -8.21
N ILE A 342 -1.51 4.73 -7.07
CA ILE A 342 -0.89 3.41 -6.94
C ILE A 342 -1.81 2.50 -6.13
N PHE A 343 -1.95 2.77 -4.83
CA PHE A 343 -2.78 1.97 -3.92
C PHE A 343 -4.07 2.66 -3.48
N VAL A 344 -4.13 3.99 -3.62
CA VAL A 344 -5.26 4.82 -3.22
C VAL A 344 -5.88 5.50 -4.44
N GLY A 345 -7.22 5.44 -4.54
CA GLY A 345 -7.99 5.94 -5.67
C GLY A 345 -7.70 5.19 -6.97
N ALA A 346 -8.10 5.81 -8.09
CA ALA A 346 -7.95 5.23 -9.42
C ALA A 346 -6.48 5.03 -9.77
N VAL A 347 -6.14 3.89 -10.40
CA VAL A 347 -4.75 3.62 -10.81
C VAL A 347 -4.32 4.59 -11.91
N SER A 348 -3.17 5.22 -11.73
CA SER A 348 -2.61 6.17 -12.69
C SER A 348 -2.03 5.47 -13.91
N THR A 349 -2.00 6.15 -15.05
CA THR A 349 -1.33 5.64 -16.26
C THR A 349 0.14 5.32 -16.01
N LYS A 350 0.80 6.12 -15.16
CA LYS A 350 2.20 5.86 -14.77
C LYS A 350 2.33 4.51 -14.07
N THR A 351 1.48 4.20 -13.10
CA THR A 351 1.52 2.93 -12.38
C THR A 351 1.26 1.73 -13.29
N ILE A 352 0.38 1.88 -14.29
CA ILE A 352 0.14 0.83 -15.28
C ILE A 352 1.39 0.61 -16.13
N GLU A 353 2.05 1.69 -16.56
CA GLU A 353 3.29 1.58 -17.32
C GLU A 353 4.44 1.02 -16.47
N ASP A 354 4.55 1.43 -15.22
CA ASP A 354 5.57 0.94 -14.27
C ASP A 354 5.36 -0.55 -13.89
N LEU A 355 4.18 -1.13 -14.13
CA LEU A 355 3.85 -2.53 -13.81
C LEU A 355 3.83 -3.47 -15.02
N LEU A 356 3.65 -2.94 -16.23
CA LEU A 356 3.40 -3.74 -17.43
C LEU A 356 4.30 -3.35 -18.60
N GLU A 357 5.07 -2.27 -18.47
CA GLU A 357 6.00 -1.73 -19.46
C GLU A 357 5.43 -1.74 -20.90
N THR A 358 4.16 -1.35 -21.04
CA THR A 358 3.39 -1.61 -22.27
C THR A 358 4.07 -1.02 -23.49
N SER A 359 4.68 0.16 -23.38
CA SER A 359 5.38 0.82 -24.48
C SER A 359 6.69 0.12 -24.87
N GLN A 360 7.43 -0.43 -23.91
CA GLN A 360 8.68 -1.15 -24.16
C GLN A 360 8.40 -2.48 -24.87
N ARG A 361 7.32 -3.15 -24.49
CA ARG A 361 6.89 -4.41 -25.11
C ARG A 361 6.39 -4.22 -26.54
N GLU A 362 5.61 -3.17 -26.79
CA GLU A 362 5.20 -2.81 -28.14
C GLU A 362 6.41 -2.53 -29.05
N ARG A 363 7.42 -1.81 -28.56
CA ARG A 363 8.66 -1.57 -29.32
C ARG A 363 9.44 -2.86 -29.60
N SER A 364 9.60 -3.70 -28.57
CA SER A 364 10.31 -4.98 -28.70
C SER A 364 9.63 -5.88 -29.73
N TRP A 365 8.30 -5.91 -29.73
CA TRP A 365 7.53 -6.64 -30.74
C TRP A 365 7.67 -6.05 -32.14
N ALA A 366 7.61 -4.72 -32.27
CA ALA A 366 7.81 -4.05 -33.56
C ALA A 366 9.19 -4.36 -34.16
N ASP A 367 10.23 -4.52 -33.35
CA ASP A 367 11.56 -4.92 -33.81
C ASP A 367 11.59 -6.37 -34.31
N VAL A 368 10.86 -7.29 -33.68
CA VAL A 368 10.68 -8.66 -34.20
C VAL A 368 9.94 -8.64 -35.54
N GLU A 369 8.84 -7.88 -35.64
CA GLU A 369 8.07 -7.75 -36.90
C GLU A 369 8.93 -7.17 -38.04
N ARG A 370 9.85 -6.24 -37.75
CA ARG A 370 10.76 -5.65 -38.75
C ARG A 370 11.70 -6.66 -39.40
N VAL A 371 12.10 -7.72 -38.70
CA VAL A 371 12.96 -8.77 -39.27
C VAL A 371 12.25 -9.48 -40.43
N ASN A 372 10.93 -9.64 -40.35
CA ASN A 372 10.06 -10.17 -41.40
C ASN A 372 10.66 -11.41 -42.11
N ILE A 373 10.94 -12.45 -41.32
CA ILE A 373 11.54 -13.68 -41.81
C ILE A 373 10.69 -14.34 -42.92
N GLN A 374 9.38 -14.16 -42.90
CA GLN A 374 8.47 -14.65 -43.96
C GLN A 374 8.83 -14.07 -45.33
N ARG A 375 9.01 -12.75 -45.41
CA ARG A 375 9.42 -12.07 -46.65
C ARG A 375 10.85 -12.45 -47.04
N GLN A 376 11.75 -12.60 -46.07
CA GLN A 376 13.12 -12.99 -46.35
C GLN A 376 13.21 -14.41 -46.93
N LEU A 377 12.55 -15.41 -46.32
CA LEU A 377 12.48 -16.77 -46.85
C LEU A 377 11.76 -16.82 -48.21
N GLN A 378 10.71 -16.01 -48.40
CA GLN A 378 10.06 -15.85 -49.71
C GLN A 378 11.02 -15.36 -50.78
N THR A 379 11.83 -14.35 -50.45
CA THR A 379 12.84 -13.80 -51.36
C THR A 379 13.85 -14.88 -51.73
N VAL A 380 14.33 -15.68 -50.76
CA VAL A 380 15.25 -16.78 -51.05
C VAL A 380 14.62 -17.86 -51.94
N PHE A 381 13.33 -18.16 -51.76
CA PHE A 381 12.60 -19.07 -52.64
C PHE A 381 12.51 -18.54 -54.07
N GLU A 382 12.10 -17.28 -54.24
CA GLU A 382 12.02 -16.64 -55.56
C GLU A 382 13.38 -16.58 -56.26
N ASP A 383 14.45 -16.33 -55.51
CA ASP A 383 15.81 -16.36 -56.04
C ASP A 383 16.26 -17.78 -56.40
N SER A 384 15.84 -18.80 -55.65
CA SER A 384 16.06 -20.22 -56.00
C SER A 384 15.38 -20.55 -57.34
N VAL A 385 14.12 -20.17 -57.52
CA VAL A 385 13.38 -20.36 -58.78
C VAL A 385 14.07 -19.68 -59.97
N LYS A 386 14.69 -18.52 -59.77
CA LYS A 386 15.41 -17.79 -60.83
C LYS A 386 16.77 -18.39 -61.14
N THR A 387 17.54 -18.74 -60.12
CA THR A 387 18.98 -19.03 -60.24
C THR A 387 19.33 -20.50 -60.37
N TRP A 388 18.42 -21.41 -60.00
CA TRP A 388 18.63 -22.86 -60.15
C TRP A 388 18.32 -23.38 -61.56
N LYS A 389 17.88 -22.50 -62.47
CA LYS A 389 17.67 -22.83 -63.87
C LYS A 389 19.02 -23.14 -64.52
N ILE A 390 19.15 -24.34 -65.09
CA ILE A 390 20.28 -24.69 -65.94
C ILE A 390 19.92 -24.36 -67.39
N ASP A 391 20.90 -23.96 -68.18
CA ASP A 391 20.70 -23.76 -69.61
C ASP A 391 20.34 -25.10 -70.27
N VAL A 392 19.16 -25.15 -70.87
CA VAL A 392 18.62 -26.33 -71.56
C VAL A 392 18.66 -26.18 -73.09
N ASN A 393 19.27 -25.09 -73.58
CA ASN A 393 19.41 -24.86 -75.01
C ASN A 393 20.24 -25.96 -75.67
N GLY A 394 19.72 -26.54 -76.75
CA GLY A 394 20.34 -27.65 -77.47
C GLY A 394 19.91 -29.05 -77.03
N LEU A 395 19.15 -29.18 -75.95
CA LEU A 395 18.58 -30.47 -75.52
C LEU A 395 17.34 -30.89 -76.32
N SER A 396 17.08 -32.20 -76.37
CA SER A 396 15.84 -32.75 -76.93
C SER A 396 14.60 -32.31 -76.14
N SER A 397 13.42 -32.30 -76.77
CA SER A 397 12.16 -31.94 -76.08
C SER A 397 11.89 -32.81 -74.86
N ASP A 398 12.24 -34.09 -74.94
CA ASP A 398 11.99 -35.08 -73.90
C ASP A 398 12.94 -34.88 -72.72
N ASP A 399 14.22 -34.60 -72.98
CA ASP A 399 15.20 -34.27 -71.93
C ASP A 399 14.87 -32.94 -71.25
N GLN A 400 14.44 -31.93 -72.02
CA GLN A 400 13.97 -30.66 -71.47
C GLN A 400 12.73 -30.82 -70.58
N LYS A 401 11.84 -31.77 -70.92
CA LYS A 401 10.64 -32.06 -70.14
C LYS A 401 11.00 -32.79 -68.85
N ALA A 402 11.83 -33.84 -68.93
CA ALA A 402 12.28 -34.59 -67.76
C ALA A 402 13.04 -33.71 -66.75
N LEU A 403 13.88 -32.78 -67.23
CA LEU A 403 14.57 -31.83 -66.35
C LEU A 403 13.61 -30.86 -65.68
N ARG A 404 12.63 -30.34 -66.43
CA ARG A 404 11.57 -29.46 -65.89
C ARG A 404 10.77 -30.15 -64.79
N GLU A 405 10.37 -31.41 -64.99
CA GLU A 405 9.63 -32.18 -64.00
C GLU A 405 10.42 -32.35 -62.70
N VAL A 406 11.73 -32.65 -62.76
CA VAL A 406 12.57 -32.76 -61.56
C VAL A 406 12.68 -31.41 -60.84
N TRP A 407 12.89 -30.31 -61.56
CA TRP A 407 12.95 -28.97 -60.96
C TRP A 407 11.64 -28.58 -60.29
N GLU A 408 10.51 -28.79 -60.97
CA GLU A 408 9.20 -28.42 -60.46
C GLU A 408 8.90 -29.18 -59.17
N VAL A 409 9.17 -30.48 -59.12
CA VAL A 409 8.97 -31.30 -57.92
C VAL A 409 9.82 -30.82 -56.75
N GLU A 410 11.12 -30.56 -56.96
CA GLU A 410 12.02 -30.15 -55.87
C GLU A 410 11.76 -28.70 -55.42
N LEU A 411 11.45 -27.78 -56.34
CA LEU A 411 11.04 -26.42 -55.99
C LEU A 411 9.69 -26.40 -55.27
N GLU A 412 8.73 -27.26 -55.64
CA GLU A 412 7.46 -27.38 -54.93
C GLU A 412 7.67 -27.89 -53.49
N LYS A 413 8.58 -28.85 -53.29
CA LYS A 413 8.97 -29.30 -51.93
C LYS A 413 9.60 -28.17 -51.13
N LEU A 414 10.53 -27.41 -51.70
CA LEU A 414 11.15 -26.25 -51.06
C LEU A 414 10.11 -25.18 -50.69
N GLY A 415 9.21 -24.86 -51.62
CA GLY A 415 8.13 -23.90 -51.42
C GLY A 415 7.20 -24.32 -50.29
N ARG A 416 6.74 -25.58 -50.28
CA ARG A 416 5.93 -26.14 -49.17
C ARG A 416 6.68 -26.10 -47.84
N GLY A 417 7.97 -26.41 -47.85
CA GLY A 417 8.81 -26.39 -46.67
C GLY A 417 8.99 -24.98 -46.08
N PHE A 418 9.22 -23.98 -46.92
CA PHE A 418 9.29 -22.58 -46.47
C PHE A 418 7.93 -22.07 -46.00
N VAL A 419 6.83 -22.46 -46.65
CA VAL A 419 5.47 -22.14 -46.15
C VAL A 419 5.23 -22.77 -44.78
N ALA A 420 5.60 -24.04 -44.58
CA ALA A 420 5.48 -24.71 -43.29
C ALA A 420 6.37 -24.07 -42.21
N ALA A 421 7.56 -23.58 -42.59
CA ALA A 421 8.44 -22.87 -41.68
C ALA A 421 7.95 -21.47 -41.32
N LYS A 422 7.15 -20.84 -42.19
CA LYS A 422 6.55 -19.54 -41.94
C LYS A 422 5.44 -19.56 -40.88
N ASP A 423 5.00 -20.75 -40.43
CA ASP A 423 3.84 -21.00 -39.56
C ASP A 423 3.29 -19.74 -38.86
N ASP A 424 2.38 -19.06 -39.57
CA ASP A 424 1.82 -17.76 -39.15
C ASP A 424 1.16 -17.85 -37.78
N ARG A 425 0.74 -19.06 -37.38
CA ARG A 425 0.13 -19.33 -36.08
C ARG A 425 1.05 -19.00 -34.92
N ILE A 426 2.35 -19.21 -35.05
CA ILE A 426 3.30 -18.93 -33.95
C ILE A 426 3.48 -17.42 -33.78
N GLN A 427 3.64 -16.68 -34.88
CA GLN A 427 3.71 -15.23 -34.81
C GLN A 427 2.39 -14.61 -34.33
N ASP A 428 1.26 -15.12 -34.79
CA ASP A 428 -0.06 -14.69 -34.34
C ASP A 428 -0.28 -14.98 -32.86
N GLN A 429 0.19 -16.13 -32.35
CA GLN A 429 0.14 -16.45 -30.92
C GLN A 429 0.98 -15.48 -30.09
N ILE A 430 2.20 -15.17 -30.52
CA ILE A 430 3.06 -14.21 -29.83
C ILE A 430 2.42 -12.81 -29.88
N LYS A 431 1.91 -12.40 -31.04
CA LYS A 431 1.20 -11.13 -31.22
C LYS A 431 -0.04 -11.00 -30.34
N ALA A 432 -0.86 -12.05 -30.26
CA ALA A 432 -2.04 -12.08 -29.40
C ALA A 432 -1.66 -11.95 -27.92
N MET A 433 -0.51 -12.52 -27.51
CA MET A 433 -0.01 -12.33 -26.13
C MET A 433 0.37 -10.86 -25.85
N PHE A 434 1.12 -10.23 -26.76
CA PHE A 434 1.53 -8.84 -26.59
C PHE A 434 0.37 -7.86 -26.66
N LYS A 435 -0.64 -8.10 -27.49
CA LYS A 435 -1.72 -7.14 -27.68
C LYS A 435 -2.92 -7.40 -26.77
N ASP A 436 -3.50 -8.59 -26.85
CA ASP A 436 -4.80 -8.85 -26.22
C ASP A 436 -4.63 -9.12 -24.73
N LYS A 437 -3.59 -9.87 -24.36
CA LYS A 437 -3.39 -10.23 -22.95
C LYS A 437 -2.81 -9.08 -22.12
N LEU A 438 -1.86 -8.29 -22.64
CA LEU A 438 -1.40 -7.08 -21.94
C LEU A 438 -2.53 -6.06 -21.74
N SER A 439 -3.40 -5.88 -22.74
CA SER A 439 -4.59 -5.03 -22.58
C SER A 439 -5.49 -5.55 -21.47
N SER A 440 -5.72 -6.88 -21.41
CA SER A 440 -6.51 -7.49 -20.35
C SER A 440 -5.87 -7.31 -18.96
N LEU A 441 -4.54 -7.38 -18.85
CA LEU A 441 -3.84 -7.12 -17.59
C LEU A 441 -3.94 -5.64 -17.19
N ALA A 442 -3.78 -4.72 -18.14
CA ALA A 442 -3.94 -3.29 -17.90
C ALA A 442 -5.36 -2.94 -17.42
N ASP A 443 -6.38 -3.56 -18.01
CA ASP A 443 -7.77 -3.36 -17.59
C ASP A 443 -8.04 -3.97 -16.20
N ARG A 444 -7.40 -5.09 -15.87
CA ARG A 444 -7.46 -5.68 -14.53
C ARG A 444 -6.78 -4.78 -13.48
N VAL A 445 -5.64 -4.18 -13.81
CA VAL A 445 -4.98 -3.18 -12.96
C VAL A 445 -5.90 -1.97 -12.76
N LYS A 446 -6.45 -1.39 -13.84
CA LYS A 446 -7.36 -0.24 -13.78
C LYS A 446 -8.62 -0.51 -12.96
N SER A 447 -9.20 -1.70 -13.08
CA SER A 447 -10.44 -2.09 -12.41
C SER A 447 -10.23 -2.57 -10.97
N SER A 448 -8.98 -2.72 -10.52
CA SER A 448 -8.69 -3.07 -9.14
C SER A 448 -9.09 -1.93 -8.21
N ARG A 449 -9.93 -2.23 -7.21
CA ARG A 449 -10.44 -1.24 -6.27
C ARG A 449 -9.36 -0.82 -5.28
N GLY A 450 -9.12 0.48 -5.18
CA GLY A 450 -8.14 1.05 -4.27
C GLY A 450 -8.73 1.51 -2.96
N GLY A 451 -7.87 2.06 -2.11
CA GLY A 451 -8.32 2.84 -0.97
C GLY A 451 -9.25 3.98 -1.40
N LEU A 452 -10.37 4.15 -0.67
CA LEU A 452 -11.39 5.20 -0.85
C LEU A 452 -12.32 5.08 -2.09
N GLU A 453 -12.23 3.99 -2.86
CA GLU A 453 -13.23 3.58 -3.87
C GLU A 453 -14.21 2.54 -3.30
#